data_AF-A0A7V3U7K3-F1
#
_entry.id   AF-A0A7V3U7K3-F1
#
_cell.length_a   1.000
_cell.length_b   1.000
_cell.length_c   1.000
_cell.angle_alpha   90.00
_cell.angle_beta   90.00
_cell.angle_gamma   90.00
#
_symmetry.space_group_name_H-M   'P 1'
#
loop_
_entity.id
_entity.type
_entity.pdbx_description
1 polymer ?
#
loop_
_entity_poly.entity_id
_entity_poly.type
_entity_poly.pdbx_seq_one_letter_code
_entity_poly.pdbx_strand_id
1 'polypeptide(L)'
;MAKKLLMGLIAGLLLLSFTPLMAQDFTGWQSSETGSVSPLPTVGVGATVWRFATLLFYLMALLALVFIIYAAIILVTASGDPGKVETARHIIMYALIALAIGVVAYGLVALVYNYLRQGH
;
A
#
# COMPACT_ATOMS: atom_id res chain seq x y z
N MET A 1 -20.90 -2.51 -22.45
CA MET A 1 -19.44 -2.34 -22.73
C MET A 1 -18.76 -1.32 -21.81
N ALA A 2 -19.46 -0.28 -21.34
CA ALA A 2 -18.91 0.75 -20.45
C ALA A 2 -18.29 0.23 -19.12
N LYS A 3 -18.88 -0.81 -18.49
CA LYS A 3 -18.36 -1.37 -17.23
C LYS A 3 -16.93 -1.96 -17.35
N LYS A 4 -16.56 -2.48 -18.52
CA LYS A 4 -15.22 -3.03 -18.79
C LYS A 4 -14.17 -1.93 -19.01
N LEU A 5 -14.58 -0.82 -19.63
CA LEU A 5 -13.74 0.37 -19.83
C LEU A 5 -13.50 1.13 -18.52
N LEU A 6 -14.53 1.28 -17.69
CA LEU A 6 -14.42 1.96 -16.40
C LEU A 6 -13.53 1.17 -15.42
N MET A 7 -13.62 -0.16 -15.44
CA MET A 7 -12.73 -1.04 -14.66
C MET A 7 -11.27 -0.97 -15.13
N GLY A 8 -11.05 -0.85 -16.45
CA GLY A 8 -9.72 -0.67 -17.04
C GLY A 8 -9.10 0.69 -16.72
N LEU A 9 -9.91 1.76 -16.68
CA LEU A 9 -9.46 3.10 -16.31
C LEU A 9 -9.16 3.20 -14.82
N ILE A 10 -9.97 2.58 -13.95
CA ILE A 10 -9.66 2.45 -12.53
C ILE A 10 -8.36 1.68 -12.36
N ALA A 11 -8.19 0.50 -12.99
CA ALA A 11 -6.95 -0.27 -12.91
C ALA A 11 -5.73 0.50 -13.43
N GLY A 12 -5.89 1.28 -14.51
CA GLY A 12 -4.86 2.14 -15.07
C GLY A 12 -4.48 3.33 -14.18
N LEU A 13 -5.47 3.97 -13.55
CA LEU A 13 -5.25 5.06 -12.59
C LEU A 13 -4.60 4.55 -11.30
N LEU A 14 -4.98 3.34 -10.89
CA LEU A 14 -4.39 2.61 -9.79
C LEU A 14 -2.92 2.29 -10.06
N LEU A 15 -2.62 1.81 -11.27
CA LEU A 15 -1.25 1.57 -11.75
C LEU A 15 -0.40 2.85 -11.77
N LEU A 16 -0.99 4.02 -12.07
CA LEU A 16 -0.28 5.30 -12.00
C LEU A 16 0.05 5.72 -10.57
N SER A 17 -0.87 5.51 -9.62
CA SER A 17 -0.59 5.71 -8.18
C SER A 17 0.36 4.66 -7.59
N PHE A 18 0.61 3.58 -8.33
CA PHE A 18 1.50 2.47 -7.97
C PHE A 18 2.92 2.63 -8.52
N THR A 19 3.36 3.86 -8.80
CA THR A 19 4.79 4.15 -8.90
C THR A 19 5.31 4.45 -7.48
N PRO A 20 5.73 3.43 -6.69
CA PRO A 20 6.60 3.75 -5.57
C PRO A 20 7.83 4.36 -6.22
N LEU A 21 8.29 5.52 -5.75
CA LEU A 21 9.68 5.78 -5.37
C LEU A 21 10.82 5.03 -6.12
N MET A 22 10.68 4.77 -7.43
CA MET A 22 11.63 4.14 -8.35
C MET A 22 12.02 5.14 -9.46
N ALA A 23 11.43 6.34 -9.44
CA ALA A 23 11.89 7.46 -10.26
C ALA A 23 13.07 8.23 -9.62
N GLN A 24 13.50 7.84 -8.42
CA GLN A 24 14.67 8.39 -7.74
C GLN A 24 15.72 7.30 -7.68
N ASP A 25 16.40 7.08 -8.80
CA ASP A 25 17.83 6.73 -8.89
C ASP A 25 18.17 6.40 -10.36
N PHE A 26 18.03 7.38 -11.25
CA PHE A 26 18.85 7.43 -12.46
C PHE A 26 19.76 8.66 -12.34
N THR A 27 20.82 8.53 -11.55
CA THR A 27 21.97 9.43 -11.68
C THR A 27 22.72 8.96 -12.91
N GLY A 28 22.53 9.67 -14.02
CA GLY A 28 23.16 9.38 -15.30
C GLY A 28 24.68 9.18 -15.18
N TRP A 29 25.25 8.52 -16.19
CA TRP A 29 26.66 8.12 -16.30
C TRP A 29 27.62 9.09 -15.61
N GLN A 30 28.05 8.76 -14.38
CA GLN A 30 28.98 9.55 -13.60
C GLN A 30 30.38 8.96 -13.79
N SER A 31 31.15 9.58 -14.69
CA SER A 31 32.55 9.26 -14.92
C SER A 31 33.36 9.60 -13.67
N SER A 32 33.98 8.59 -13.08
CA SER A 32 34.85 8.68 -11.93
C SER A 32 36.25 9.15 -12.33
N GLU A 33 36.64 10.35 -11.88
CA GLU A 33 38.05 10.70 -11.77
C GLU A 33 38.45 10.85 -10.30
N THR A 34 39.50 10.11 -9.95
CA THR A 34 40.32 10.19 -8.73
C THR A 34 39.68 9.82 -7.39
N GLY A 35 39.98 8.59 -6.95
CA GLY A 35 40.49 8.38 -5.58
C GLY A 35 39.50 8.45 -4.43
N SER A 36 38.24 8.06 -4.64
CA SER A 36 37.34 7.61 -3.58
C SER A 36 36.30 6.73 -4.25
N VAL A 37 36.36 5.42 -4.00
CA VAL A 37 35.24 4.53 -4.33
C VAL A 37 34.02 5.11 -3.61
N SER A 38 33.13 5.75 -4.37
CA SER A 38 31.86 6.21 -3.89
C SER A 38 31.22 5.02 -3.14
N PRO A 39 30.92 5.15 -1.84
CA PRO A 39 30.31 4.04 -1.12
C PRO A 39 29.06 3.66 -1.91
N LEU A 40 28.89 2.36 -2.16
CA LEU A 40 27.67 1.79 -2.72
C LEU A 40 26.49 2.52 -2.04
N PRO A 41 25.45 2.93 -2.79
CA PRO A 41 24.28 3.57 -2.21
C PRO A 41 23.87 2.72 -1.02
N THR A 42 24.17 3.23 0.17
CA THR A 42 23.94 2.51 1.40
C THR A 42 22.46 2.68 1.60
N VAL A 43 21.69 1.83 0.93
CA VAL A 43 20.26 1.66 1.14
C VAL A 43 20.12 1.14 2.57
N GLY A 44 20.27 2.07 3.51
CA GLY A 44 20.27 1.79 4.93
C GLY A 44 19.04 0.96 5.22
N VAL A 45 19.20 -0.10 6.00
CA VAL A 45 18.13 -1.07 6.28
C VAL A 45 16.85 -0.33 6.69
N GLY A 46 16.96 0.78 7.42
CA GLY A 46 15.83 1.66 7.73
C GLY A 46 15.11 2.24 6.51
N ALA A 47 15.82 2.80 5.52
CA ALA A 47 15.20 3.38 4.32
C ALA A 47 14.49 2.32 3.48
N THR A 48 15.12 1.14 3.37
CA THR A 48 14.53 -0.01 2.69
C THR A 48 13.28 -0.50 3.41
N VAL A 49 13.33 -0.65 4.74
CA VAL A 49 12.17 -1.03 5.57
C VAL A 49 11.05 -0.01 5.45
N TRP A 50 11.34 1.29 5.48
CA TRP A 50 10.35 2.34 5.30
C TRP A 50 9.66 2.30 3.94
N ARG A 51 10.43 2.05 2.88
CA ARG A 51 9.93 1.89 1.51
C ARG A 51 9.00 0.67 1.40
N PHE A 52 9.40 -0.48 1.94
CA PHE A 52 8.58 -1.68 1.94
C PHE A 52 7.31 -1.51 2.78
N ALA A 53 7.40 -0.90 3.96
CA ALA A 53 6.25 -0.67 4.82
C ALA A 53 5.23 0.27 4.20
N THR A 54 5.69 1.35 3.56
CA THR A 54 4.81 2.29 2.85
C THR A 54 4.13 1.61 1.65
N LEU A 55 4.88 0.83 0.87
CA LEU A 55 4.34 0.08 -0.27
C LEU A 55 3.29 -0.94 0.17
N LEU A 56 3.56 -1.68 1.25
CA LEU A 56 2.64 -2.67 1.78
C LEU A 56 1.37 -2.02 2.36
N PHE A 57 1.51 -0.86 3.02
CA PHE A 57 0.39 -0.08 3.52
C PHE A 57 -0.53 0.38 2.38
N TYR A 58 0.02 0.91 1.28
CA TYR A 58 -0.77 1.31 0.11
C TYR A 58 -1.52 0.12 -0.52
N LEU A 59 -0.85 -1.04 -0.65
CA LEU A 59 -1.49 -2.27 -1.13
C LEU A 59 -2.66 -2.71 -0.24
N MET A 60 -2.44 -2.73 1.07
CA MET A 60 -3.46 -3.13 2.04
C MET A 60 -4.64 -2.15 2.05
N ALA A 61 -4.37 -0.84 2.04
CA ALA A 61 -5.38 0.19 2.02
C ALA A 61 -6.27 0.12 0.76
N LEU A 62 -5.64 -0.11 -0.39
CA LEU A 62 -6.36 -0.29 -1.65
C LEU A 62 -7.23 -1.54 -1.63
N LEU A 63 -6.68 -2.67 -1.15
CA LEU A 63 -7.40 -3.93 -1.08
C LEU A 63 -8.61 -3.81 -0.13
N ALA A 64 -8.44 -3.15 1.02
CA ALA A 64 -9.52 -2.88 1.96
C ALA A 64 -10.67 -2.09 1.29
N LEU A 65 -10.37 -1.08 0.49
CA LEU A 65 -11.38 -0.30 -0.23
C LEU A 65 -12.22 -1.20 -1.18
N VAL A 66 -11.58 -2.13 -1.89
CA VAL A 66 -12.28 -3.07 -2.79
C VAL A 66 -13.21 -4.00 -2.01
N PHE A 67 -12.78 -4.51 -0.86
CA PHE A 67 -13.60 -5.36 0.01
C PHE A 67 -14.82 -4.62 0.58
N ILE A 68 -14.68 -3.34 0.94
CA ILE A 68 -15.80 -2.51 1.39
C ILE A 68 -16.85 -2.37 0.29
N ILE A 69 -16.41 -2.08 -0.95
CA ILE A 69 -17.32 -1.94 -2.10
C ILE A 69 -18.02 -3.28 -2.39
N TYR A 70 -17.29 -4.39 -2.35
CA TYR A 70 -17.86 -5.72 -2.56
C TYR A 70 -18.94 -6.06 -1.52
N ALA A 71 -18.66 -5.77 -0.24
CA ALA A 71 -19.62 -5.99 0.83
C ALA A 71 -20.86 -5.10 0.71
N ALA A 72 -20.70 -3.84 0.27
CA ALA A 72 -21.83 -2.94 0.05
C ALA A 72 -22.78 -3.48 -1.04
N ILE A 73 -22.23 -4.02 -2.14
CA ILE A 73 -23.04 -4.62 -3.21
C ILE A 73 -23.82 -5.84 -2.69
N ILE A 74 -23.17 -6.69 -1.89
CA ILE A 74 -23.81 -7.90 -1.36
C ILE A 74 -24.91 -7.55 -0.34
N LEU A 75 -24.73 -6.48 0.43
CA LEU A 75 -25.71 -5.96 1.37
C LEU A 75 -26.96 -5.44 0.66
N VAL A 76 -26.78 -4.64 -0.40
CA VAL A 76 -27.89 -4.05 -1.18
C VAL A 76 -28.64 -5.12 -1.98
N THR A 77 -27.93 -6.13 -2.49
CA THR A 77 -28.52 -7.21 -3.30
C THR A 77 -29.08 -8.35 -2.45
N ALA A 78 -28.96 -8.31 -1.12
CA ALA A 78 -29.39 -9.40 -0.24
C ALA A 78 -30.91 -9.65 -0.25
N SER A 79 -31.73 -8.72 -0.74
CA SER A 79 -33.18 -8.89 -0.97
C SER A 79 -33.98 -9.50 0.20
N GLY A 80 -33.51 -9.31 1.44
CA GLY A 80 -34.15 -9.85 2.65
C GLY A 80 -33.69 -11.26 3.07
N ASP A 81 -32.75 -11.88 2.37
CA ASP A 81 -32.13 -13.14 2.81
C ASP A 81 -31.18 -12.88 3.99
N PRO A 82 -31.45 -13.45 5.18
CA PRO A 82 -30.67 -13.18 6.38
C PRO A 82 -29.22 -13.69 6.27
N GLY A 83 -28.96 -14.75 5.51
CA GLY A 83 -27.61 -15.30 5.33
C GLY A 83 -26.70 -14.37 4.53
N LYS A 84 -27.24 -13.74 3.47
CA LYS A 84 -26.52 -12.74 2.65
C LYS A 84 -26.20 -11.48 3.44
N VAL A 85 -27.15 -10.99 4.26
CA VAL A 85 -26.95 -9.82 5.12
C VAL A 85 -25.90 -10.10 6.19
N GLU A 86 -25.94 -11.28 6.82
CA GLU A 86 -24.98 -11.65 7.86
C GLU A 86 -23.56 -11.79 7.30
N THR A 87 -23.44 -12.38 6.11
CA THR A 87 -22.16 -12.47 5.40
C THR A 87 -21.62 -11.07 5.07
N ALA A 88 -22.46 -10.15 4.58
CA ALA A 88 -22.08 -8.77 4.29
C ALA A 88 -21.51 -8.05 5.53
N ARG A 89 -22.19 -8.21 6.68
CA ARG A 89 -21.78 -7.60 7.95
C ARG A 89 -20.43 -8.10 8.42
N HIS A 90 -20.18 -9.41 8.31
CA HIS A 90 -18.88 -9.99 8.62
C HIS A 90 -17.78 -9.39 7.75
N ILE A 91 -18.00 -9.29 6.42
CA ILE A 91 -17.01 -8.72 5.51
C ILE A 91 -16.72 -7.25 5.86
N ILE A 92 -17.74 -6.45 6.19
CA ILE A 92 -17.56 -5.05 6.61
C ILE A 92 -16.75 -4.97 7.91
N MET A 93 -17.07 -5.81 8.90
CA MET A 93 -16.32 -5.86 10.17
C MET A 93 -14.85 -6.22 9.93
N TYR A 94 -14.56 -7.25 9.14
CA TYR A 94 -13.19 -7.64 8.83
C TYR A 94 -12.45 -6.56 8.04
N ALA A 95 -13.12 -5.87 7.11
CA ALA A 95 -12.52 -4.76 6.37
C ALA A 95 -12.16 -3.57 7.28
N LEU A 96 -13.02 -3.24 8.24
CA LEU A 96 -12.75 -2.22 9.27
C LEU A 96 -11.57 -2.60 10.16
N ILE A 97 -11.51 -3.85 10.61
CA ILE A 97 -10.39 -4.36 11.43
C ILE A 97 -9.07 -4.27 10.65
N ALA A 98 -9.06 -4.66 9.37
CA ALA A 98 -7.87 -4.57 8.53
C ALA A 98 -7.38 -3.12 8.35
N LEU A 99 -8.31 -2.17 8.15
CA LEU A 99 -7.99 -0.75 8.08
C LEU A 99 -7.37 -0.25 9.39
N ALA A 100 -7.97 -0.60 10.54
CA ALA A 100 -7.48 -0.21 11.86
C ALA A 100 -6.08 -0.76 12.14
N ILE A 101 -5.84 -2.05 11.87
CA ILE A 101 -4.54 -2.69 12.02
C ILE A 101 -3.49 -2.03 11.11
N GLY A 102 -3.86 -1.69 9.87
CA GLY A 102 -2.95 -1.01 8.94
C GLY A 102 -2.44 0.33 9.49
N VAL A 103 -3.33 1.15 10.06
CA VAL A 103 -2.98 2.46 10.66
C VAL A 103 -2.03 2.27 11.84
N VAL A 104 -2.30 1.30 12.71
CA VAL A 104 -1.45 0.98 13.87
C VAL A 104 -0.08 0.48 13.43
N ALA A 105 -0.03 -0.41 12.44
CA ALA A 105 1.20 -0.96 11.89
C ALA A 105 2.11 0.14 11.31
N TYR A 106 1.56 1.11 10.59
CA TYR A 106 2.32 2.23 10.05
C TYR A 106 2.99 3.06 11.16
N GLY A 107 2.25 3.37 12.23
CA GLY A 107 2.78 4.07 13.40
C GLY A 107 3.91 3.31 14.09
N LEU A 108 3.77 1.99 14.25
CA LEU A 108 4.82 1.15 14.83
C LEU A 108 6.09 1.08 13.98
N VAL A 109 5.95 0.95 12.65
CA VAL A 109 7.11 0.94 11.75
C VAL A 109 7.83 2.27 11.75
N ALA A 110 7.09 3.39 11.78
CA ALA A 110 7.67 4.73 11.91
C ALA A 110 8.48 4.87 13.20
N LEU A 111 7.98 4.31 14.30
CA LEU A 111 8.66 4.31 15.59
C LEU A 111 9.98 3.51 15.52
N VAL A 112 9.95 2.30 14.96
CA VAL A 112 11.16 1.47 14.79
C VAL A 112 12.18 2.14 13.87
N TYR A 113 11.72 2.73 12.76
CA TYR A 113 12.58 3.48 11.84
C TYR A 113 13.29 4.64 12.54
N ASN A 114 12.54 5.42 13.34
CA ASN A 114 13.09 6.53 14.09
C ASN A 114 14.07 6.05 15.18
N TYR A 115 13.78 4.94 15.84
CA TYR A 115 14.67 4.34 16.83
C TYR A 115 16.00 3.87 16.22
N LEU A 116 15.95 3.23 15.05
CA LEU A 116 17.15 2.80 14.30
C LEU A 116 17.97 3.98 13.75
N ARG A 117 17.36 5.15 13.54
CA ARG A 117 18.02 6.37 13.04
C ARG A 117 18.55 7.27 14.16
N GLN A 118 17.97 7.20 15.36
CA GLN A 118 18.34 8.03 16.51
C GLN A 118 19.37 7.34 17.44
N GLY A 119 19.72 6.09 17.18
CA GLY A 119 20.85 5.43 17.83
C GLY A 119 22.19 5.99 17.34
N HIS A 120 23.11 6.19 18.29
CA HIS A 120 24.55 6.38 18.06
C HIS A 120 25.13 5.47 16.99
#